data_AF-A0A7W6EC16-F1
#
_entry.id   AF-A0A7W6EC16-F1
#
_cell.length_a   1.000
_cell.length_b   1.000
_cell.length_c   1.000
_cell.angle_alpha   90.00
_cell.angle_beta   90.00
_cell.angle_gamma   90.00
#
_symmetry.space_group_name_H-M   'P 1'
#
loop_
_entity.id
_entity.type
_entity.pdbx_description
1 polymer ?
#
loop_
_entity_poly.entity_id
_entity_poly.type
_entity_poly.pdbx_seq_one_letter_code
_entity_poly.pdbx_strand_id
1 'polypeptide(L)'
;MLPAAELKNLRAVYVSIDTETVRMLQRYIAVYRPVFGYMSKDKLCLRFRQHMWKYCQLRIDLQVMRHIAGKAILDMGPSAMGLVQEVLGHKRIETTMSYYVQVCKVVAQKNYLQLFYQYERRVMTQVSFRIDRQFLETPFYGVRQMT
;
A
#
# COMPACT_ATOMS: atom_id res chain seq x y z
N MET A 1 -11.93 21.18 5.01
CA MET A 1 -12.39 21.29 3.60
C MET A 1 -11.34 22.06 2.81
N LEU A 2 -10.86 21.52 1.70
CA LEU A 2 -10.03 22.24 0.75
C LEU A 2 -10.92 22.75 -0.40
N PRO A 3 -10.98 24.08 -0.66
CA PRO A 3 -11.87 24.63 -1.68
C PRO A 3 -11.42 24.23 -3.09
N ALA A 4 -12.39 24.08 -3.99
CA ALA A 4 -12.16 23.69 -5.38
C ALA A 4 -11.14 24.58 -6.11
N ALA A 5 -11.15 25.89 -5.85
CA ALA A 5 -10.28 26.86 -6.51
C ALA A 5 -8.78 26.62 -6.27
N GLU A 6 -8.43 26.01 -5.14
CA GLU A 6 -7.05 25.72 -4.74
C GLU A 6 -6.56 24.36 -5.31
N LEU A 7 -7.45 23.62 -5.96
CA LEU A 7 -7.20 22.23 -6.36
C LEU A 7 -7.16 22.10 -7.87
N LYS A 8 -6.19 21.30 -8.36
CA LYS A 8 -5.95 21.09 -9.79
C LYS A 8 -7.16 20.53 -10.54
N ASN A 9 -8.05 19.83 -9.86
CA ASN A 9 -9.25 19.22 -10.43
C ASN A 9 -10.51 20.09 -10.29
N LEU A 10 -10.42 21.28 -9.68
CA LEU A 10 -11.56 22.16 -9.44
C LEU A 10 -12.70 21.48 -8.66
N ARG A 11 -12.37 20.49 -7.83
CA ARG A 11 -13.33 19.80 -6.96
C ARG A 11 -12.90 20.00 -5.53
N ALA A 12 -13.83 20.43 -4.67
CA ALA A 12 -13.55 20.54 -3.25
C ALA A 12 -13.31 19.14 -2.68
N VAL A 13 -12.33 19.01 -1.78
CA VAL A 13 -12.02 17.73 -1.13
C VAL A 13 -12.21 17.87 0.37
N TYR A 14 -12.91 16.89 0.94
CA TYR A 14 -13.09 16.74 2.37
C TYR A 14 -12.10 15.70 2.87
N VAL A 15 -10.97 16.17 3.41
CA VAL A 15 -9.96 15.30 4.00
C VAL A 15 -10.03 15.43 5.52
N SER A 16 -10.06 14.29 6.20
CA SER A 16 -9.72 14.21 7.61
C SER A 16 -8.20 14.13 7.72
N ILE A 17 -7.61 14.98 8.56
CA ILE A 17 -6.18 15.03 8.82
C ILE A 17 -5.98 14.55 10.25
N ASP A 18 -5.05 13.61 10.45
CA ASP A 18 -4.77 13.10 11.79
C ASP A 18 -4.20 14.20 12.70
N THR A 19 -4.40 14.06 14.00
CA THR A 19 -4.02 15.05 15.01
C THR A 19 -2.52 15.36 14.99
N GLU A 20 -1.68 14.37 14.68
CA GLU A 20 -0.23 14.57 14.65
C GLU A 20 0.19 15.40 13.42
N THR A 21 -0.38 15.13 12.25
CA THR A 21 -0.18 15.97 11.07
C THR A 21 -0.68 17.40 11.31
N VAL A 22 -1.82 17.59 11.97
CA VAL A 22 -2.30 18.93 12.37
C VAL A 22 -1.27 19.62 13.26
N ARG A 23 -0.73 18.92 14.27
CA ARG A 23 0.31 19.45 15.16
C ARG A 23 1.57 19.85 14.40
N MET A 24 2.00 19.02 13.43
CA MET A 24 3.14 19.33 12.56
C MET A 24 2.90 20.58 11.71
N LEU A 25 1.71 20.73 11.12
CA LEU A 25 1.34 21.90 10.32
C LEU A 25 1.29 23.17 11.18
N GLN A 26 0.72 23.10 12.38
CA GLN A 26 0.71 24.22 13.32
C GLN A 26 2.13 24.66 13.68
N ARG A 27 3.03 23.70 13.96
CA ARG A 27 4.44 23.99 14.22
C ARG A 27 5.14 24.61 13.01
N TYR A 28 4.83 24.14 11.79
CA TYR A 28 5.34 24.75 10.57
C TYR A 28 4.92 26.23 10.44
N ILE A 29 3.63 26.52 10.63
CA ILE A 29 3.09 27.88 10.52
C ILE A 29 3.69 28.80 11.59
N ALA A 30 3.79 28.34 12.84
CA ALA A 30 4.23 29.17 13.96
C ALA A 30 5.75 29.42 13.95
N VAL A 31 6.56 28.39 13.64
CA VAL A 31 8.02 28.45 13.83
C VAL A 31 8.77 28.63 12.51
N TYR A 32 8.40 27.86 11.49
CA TYR A 32 9.21 27.73 10.29
C TYR A 32 8.80 28.70 9.18
N ARG A 33 7.51 28.98 9.01
CA ARG A 33 7.00 29.91 8.00
C ARG A 33 7.56 31.34 8.14
N PRO A 34 7.69 31.93 9.35
CA PRO A 34 8.29 33.27 9.50
C PRO A 34 9.76 33.30 9.09
N VAL A 35 10.49 32.21 9.32
CA VAL A 35 11.94 32.11 9.03
C VAL A 35 12.21 31.87 7.55
N PHE A 36 11.42 30.99 6.92
CA PHE A 36 11.63 30.61 5.52
C PHE A 36 10.88 31.47 4.50
N GLY A 37 9.88 32.24 4.96
CA GLY A 37 9.01 33.03 4.08
C GLY A 37 8.21 32.16 3.12
N TYR A 38 7.64 32.80 2.10
CA TYR A 38 6.98 32.09 1.00
C TYR A 38 8.02 31.46 0.07
N MET A 39 7.95 30.14 -0.08
CA MET A 39 8.84 29.39 -0.95
C MET A 39 8.12 29.00 -2.24
N SER A 40 8.77 29.20 -3.38
CA SER A 40 8.28 28.67 -4.65
C SER A 40 8.30 27.14 -4.60
N LYS A 41 7.39 26.51 -5.35
CA LYS A 41 7.30 25.05 -5.45
C LYS A 41 8.65 24.41 -5.79
N ASP A 42 9.41 25.00 -6.71
CA ASP A 42 10.68 24.43 -7.17
C ASP A 42 11.77 24.46 -6.08
N LYS A 43 11.84 25.56 -5.32
CA LYS A 43 12.75 25.67 -4.17
C LYS A 43 12.38 24.67 -3.08
N LEU A 44 11.08 24.45 -2.85
CA LEU A 44 10.61 23.45 -1.88
C LEU A 44 10.97 22.04 -2.32
N CYS A 45 10.72 21.67 -3.59
CA CYS A 45 11.11 20.38 -4.15
C CYS A 45 12.62 20.14 -4.03
N LEU A 46 13.44 21.15 -4.35
CA LEU A 46 14.90 21.05 -4.27
C LEU A 46 15.37 20.84 -2.83
N ARG A 47 14.88 21.66 -1.88
CA ARG A 47 15.21 21.54 -0.45
C ARG A 47 14.77 20.20 0.11
N PHE A 48 13.58 19.74 -0.25
CA PHE A 48 13.06 18.44 0.15
C PHE A 48 13.97 17.31 -0.34
N ARG A 49 14.36 17.31 -1.62
CA ARG A 49 15.27 16.29 -2.18
C ARG A 49 16.62 16.28 -1.47
N GLN A 50 17.19 17.45 -1.21
CA GLN A 50 18.46 17.58 -0.47
C GLN A 50 18.33 17.04 0.96
N HIS A 51 17.22 17.33 1.63
CA HIS A 51 16.94 16.85 2.98
C HIS A 51 16.80 15.32 3.01
N MET A 52 15.99 14.75 2.12
CA MET A 52 15.77 13.31 2.02
C MET A 52 17.06 12.55 1.69
N TRP A 53 17.91 13.09 0.81
CA TRP A 53 19.21 12.49 0.53
C TRP A 53 20.15 12.57 1.74
N LYS A 54 20.21 13.73 2.41
CA LYS A 54 21.11 13.94 3.55
C LYS A 54 20.79 13.04 4.75
N TYR A 55 19.50 12.91 5.10
CA TYR A 55 19.09 12.22 6.32
C TYR A 55 18.54 10.82 6.11
N CYS A 56 17.90 10.57 4.97
CA CYS A 56 17.29 9.27 4.68
C CYS A 56 18.06 8.48 3.62
N GLN A 57 19.02 9.10 2.92
CA GLN A 57 19.72 8.52 1.76
C GLN A 57 18.75 8.07 0.65
N LEU A 58 17.58 8.71 0.57
CA LEU A 58 16.55 8.40 -0.40
C LEU A 58 16.54 9.45 -1.53
N ARG A 59 16.57 8.99 -2.77
CA ARG A 59 16.39 9.83 -3.97
C ARG A 59 14.92 10.02 -4.26
N ILE A 60 14.26 10.86 -3.45
CA ILE A 60 12.81 11.09 -3.52
C ILE A 60 12.52 12.59 -3.59
N ASP A 61 11.56 12.96 -4.44
CA ASP A 61 10.97 14.31 -4.50
C ASP A 61 9.50 14.31 -4.04
N LEU A 62 8.88 15.49 -3.98
CA LEU A 62 7.49 15.64 -3.55
C LEU A 62 6.46 14.94 -4.46
N GLN A 63 6.76 14.83 -5.76
CA GLN A 63 5.89 14.14 -6.71
C GLN A 63 5.98 12.62 -6.50
N VAL A 64 7.19 12.09 -6.27
CA VAL A 64 7.42 10.69 -5.94
C VAL A 64 6.77 10.33 -4.60
N MET A 65 6.87 11.19 -3.58
CA MET A 65 6.13 11.02 -2.32
C MET A 65 4.61 10.92 -2.55
N ARG A 66 4.06 11.79 -3.41
CA ARG A 66 2.65 11.75 -3.80
C ARG A 66 2.30 10.39 -4.47
N HIS A 67 3.17 9.85 -5.32
CA HIS A 67 2.97 8.53 -5.91
C HIS A 67 3.06 7.38 -4.89
N ILE A 68 3.98 7.47 -3.93
CA ILE A 68 4.12 6.47 -2.86
C ILE A 68 2.86 6.43 -1.99
N ALA A 69 2.27 7.58 -1.64
CA ALA A 69 1.00 7.62 -0.92
C ALA A 69 -0.13 6.95 -1.72
N GLY A 70 -0.25 7.24 -3.02
CA GLY A 70 -1.22 6.59 -3.90
C GLY A 70 -1.04 5.07 -3.97
N LYS A 71 0.20 4.60 -4.09
CA LYS A 71 0.52 3.17 -4.07
C LYS A 71 0.17 2.52 -2.72
N ALA A 72 0.53 3.15 -1.60
CA ALA A 72 0.25 2.61 -0.27
C ALA A 72 -1.26 2.39 -0.04
N ILE A 73 -2.11 3.29 -0.55
CA ILE A 73 -3.57 3.12 -0.52
C ILE A 73 -4.01 1.90 -1.34
N LEU A 74 -3.44 1.68 -2.53
CA LEU A 74 -3.78 0.53 -3.38
C LEU A 74 -3.23 -0.79 -2.84
N ASP A 75 -2.09 -0.76 -2.16
CA ASP A 75 -1.52 -1.92 -1.49
C ASP A 75 -2.44 -2.39 -0.35
N MET A 76 -3.14 -1.47 0.33
CA MET A 76 -4.19 -1.80 1.32
C MET A 76 -5.48 -2.33 0.68
N GLY A 77 -5.84 -1.84 -0.51
CA GLY A 77 -7.07 -2.22 -1.20
C GLY A 77 -7.01 -1.91 -2.71
N PRO A 78 -6.87 -2.93 -3.58
CA PRO A 78 -6.71 -2.72 -5.02
C PRO A 78 -7.97 -2.15 -5.71
N SER A 79 -9.13 -2.19 -5.03
CA SER A 79 -10.39 -1.58 -5.49
C SER A 79 -10.48 -0.08 -5.22
N ALA A 80 -9.57 0.51 -4.45
CA ALA A 80 -9.61 1.91 -4.02
C ALA A 80 -9.13 2.92 -5.09
N MET A 81 -9.20 2.58 -6.38
CA MET A 81 -8.68 3.43 -7.47
C MET A 81 -9.37 4.81 -7.53
N GLY A 82 -10.68 4.86 -7.26
CA GLY A 82 -11.43 6.11 -7.16
C GLY A 82 -10.95 7.00 -6.01
N LEU A 83 -10.69 6.41 -4.84
CA LEU A 83 -10.13 7.12 -3.69
C LEU A 83 -8.74 7.69 -4.01
N VAL A 84 -7.88 6.93 -4.69
CA VAL A 84 -6.57 7.40 -5.13
C VAL A 84 -6.71 8.54 -6.13
N GLN A 85 -7.66 8.49 -7.07
CA GLN A 85 -7.91 9.60 -7.99
C GLN A 85 -8.27 10.89 -7.23
N GLU A 86 -9.12 10.79 -6.21
CA GLU A 86 -9.56 11.92 -5.40
C GLU A 86 -8.40 12.50 -4.57
N VAL A 87 -7.67 11.65 -3.84
CA VAL A 87 -6.49 12.03 -3.05
C VAL A 87 -5.39 12.64 -3.92
N LEU A 88 -5.14 12.07 -5.10
CA LEU A 88 -4.17 12.58 -6.06
C LEU A 88 -4.70 13.77 -6.87
N GLY A 89 -5.98 14.11 -6.77
CA GLY A 89 -6.59 15.26 -7.44
C GLY A 89 -6.51 15.17 -8.97
N HIS A 90 -6.57 13.96 -9.53
CA HIS A 90 -6.57 13.78 -10.98
C HIS A 90 -7.96 14.07 -11.55
N LYS A 91 -8.04 14.91 -12.59
CA LYS A 91 -9.31 15.22 -13.28
C LYS A 91 -9.94 13.98 -13.92
N ARG A 92 -9.10 13.07 -14.41
CA ARG A 92 -9.43 11.91 -15.20
C ARG A 92 -8.96 10.64 -14.48
N ILE A 93 -9.83 9.64 -14.40
CA ILE A 93 -9.50 8.34 -13.78
C ILE A 93 -8.44 7.60 -14.59
N GLU A 94 -8.42 7.82 -15.90
CA GLU A 94 -7.49 7.22 -16.86
C GLU A 94 -6.04 7.58 -16.51
N THR A 95 -5.81 8.80 -16.04
CA THR A 95 -4.48 9.25 -15.58
C THR A 95 -4.03 8.48 -14.35
N THR A 96 -4.94 8.16 -13.43
CA THR A 96 -4.60 7.32 -12.26
C THR A 96 -4.40 5.87 -12.69
N MET A 97 -5.28 5.34 -13.55
CA MET A 97 -5.18 3.97 -14.06
C MET A 97 -3.86 3.71 -14.77
N SER A 98 -3.40 4.61 -15.66
CA SER A 98 -2.16 4.39 -16.41
C SER A 98 -0.94 4.15 -15.51
N TYR A 99 -0.88 4.81 -14.35
CA TYR A 99 0.21 4.64 -13.38
C TYR A 99 0.07 3.39 -12.50
N TYR A 100 -1.15 2.95 -12.20
CA TYR A 100 -1.37 1.95 -11.14
C TYR A 100 -2.06 0.65 -11.58
N VAL A 101 -2.52 0.52 -12.83
CA VAL A 101 -3.22 -0.69 -13.33
C VAL A 101 -2.38 -1.96 -13.13
N GLN A 102 -1.07 -1.90 -13.37
CA GLN A 102 -0.20 -3.06 -13.18
C GLN A 102 -0.08 -3.44 -11.71
N VAL A 103 0.01 -2.45 -10.81
CA VAL A 103 0.09 -2.66 -9.37
C VAL A 103 -1.20 -3.30 -8.86
N CYS A 104 -2.37 -2.79 -9.27
CA CYS A 104 -3.66 -3.36 -8.90
C CYS A 104 -3.81 -4.81 -9.35
N LYS A 105 -3.33 -5.18 -10.55
CA LYS A 105 -3.37 -6.57 -11.03
C LYS A 105 -2.56 -7.51 -10.13
N VAL A 106 -1.33 -7.12 -9.78
CA VAL A 106 -0.44 -7.93 -8.92
C VAL A 106 -1.01 -8.06 -7.50
N VAL A 107 -1.50 -6.97 -6.93
CA VAL A 107 -2.07 -6.98 -5.57
C VAL A 107 -3.38 -7.78 -5.53
N ALA A 108 -4.25 -7.64 -6.53
CA ALA A 108 -5.48 -8.41 -6.63
C ALA A 108 -5.21 -9.93 -6.73
N GLN A 109 -4.20 -10.33 -7.51
CA GLN A 109 -3.78 -11.74 -7.58
C GLN A 109 -3.30 -12.26 -6.23
N LYS A 110 -2.47 -11.50 -5.50
CA LYS A 110 -2.01 -11.89 -4.16
C LYS A 110 -3.17 -12.04 -3.17
N ASN A 111 -4.11 -11.10 -3.16
CA ASN A 111 -5.27 -11.14 -2.28
C ASN A 111 -6.19 -12.32 -2.60
N TYR A 112 -6.34 -12.66 -3.89
CA TYR A 112 -7.12 -13.81 -4.33
C TYR A 112 -6.49 -15.14 -3.86
N LEU A 113 -5.16 -15.29 -3.98
CA LEU A 113 -4.45 -16.46 -3.44
C LEU A 113 -4.63 -16.58 -1.91
N GLN A 114 -4.58 -15.47 -1.18
CA GLN A 114 -4.82 -15.47 0.26
C GLN A 114 -6.22 -15.94 0.64
N LEU A 115 -7.25 -15.52 -0.11
CA LEU A 115 -8.63 -15.99 0.09
C LEU A 115 -8.74 -17.50 -0.15
N PHE A 116 -8.08 -18.03 -1.18
CA PHE A 116 -8.02 -19.47 -1.41
C PHE A 116 -7.37 -20.21 -0.24
N TYR A 117 -6.20 -19.77 0.24
CA TYR A 117 -5.55 -20.40 1.40
C TYR A 117 -6.40 -20.35 2.68
N GLN A 118 -7.21 -19.30 2.85
CA GLN A 118 -8.15 -19.23 3.98
C GLN A 118 -9.31 -20.21 3.81
N TYR A 119 -9.81 -20.37 2.58
CA TYR A 119 -10.85 -21.34 2.26
C TYR A 119 -10.35 -22.78 2.43
N GLU A 120 -9.19 -23.13 1.87
CA GLU A 120 -8.56 -24.44 2.05
C GLU A 120 -8.39 -24.80 3.52
N ARG A 121 -7.88 -23.86 4.35
CA ARG A 121 -7.74 -24.08 5.79
C ARG A 121 -9.08 -24.30 6.50
N ARG A 122 -10.15 -23.62 6.08
CA ARG A 122 -11.51 -23.84 6.62
C ARG A 122 -12.08 -25.19 6.23
N VAL A 123 -11.91 -25.61 4.98
CA VAL A 123 -12.36 -26.93 4.51
C VAL A 123 -11.56 -28.03 5.21
N MET A 124 -10.23 -27.91 5.26
CA MET A 124 -9.33 -28.84 5.96
C MET A 124 -9.64 -28.98 7.46
N THR A 125 -10.14 -27.93 8.12
CA THR A 125 -10.55 -28.00 9.53
C THR A 125 -11.92 -28.64 9.73
N GLN A 126 -12.78 -28.65 8.70
CA GLN A 126 -14.09 -29.31 8.74
C GLN A 126 -14.04 -30.78 8.27
N VAL A 127 -13.01 -31.17 7.52
CA VAL A 127 -12.81 -32.56 7.11
C VAL A 127 -12.00 -33.28 8.19
N SER A 128 -12.67 -34.02 9.07
CA SER A 128 -12.00 -34.95 9.99
C SER A 128 -11.52 -36.17 9.19
N PHE A 129 -10.23 -36.22 8.84
CA PHE A 129 -9.63 -37.43 8.29
C PHE A 129 -9.49 -38.47 9.42
N ARG A 130 -10.38 -39.46 9.46
CA ARG A 130 -10.10 -40.72 10.17
C ARG A 130 -9.14 -41.52 9.30
N ILE A 131 -7.87 -41.48 9.64
CA ILE A 131 -6.89 -42.41 9.09
C ILE A 131 -7.07 -43.73 9.86
N ASP A 132 -7.85 -44.65 9.30
CA ASP A 132 -7.92 -46.01 9.82
C ASP A 132 -6.55 -46.68 9.59
N ARG A 133 -5.77 -46.84 10.65
CA ARG A 133 -4.51 -47.62 10.66
C ARG A 133 -4.82 -49.13 10.58
N GLN A 134 -5.45 -49.60 9.51
CA GLN A 134 -5.69 -51.04 9.31
C GLN A 134 -4.65 -51.74 8.42
N PHE A 135 -3.54 -51.08 8.05
CA PHE A 135 -2.51 -51.69 7.19
C PHE A 135 -1.07 -51.60 7.75
N LEU A 136 -0.88 -51.78 9.06
CA LEU A 136 0.47 -51.92 9.66
C LEU A 136 0.70 -53.25 10.40
N GLU A 137 -0.11 -54.28 10.12
CA GLU A 137 0.12 -55.62 10.68
C GLU A 137 0.03 -56.70 9.59
N THR A 138 0.99 -56.69 8.66
CA THR A 138 1.39 -57.92 7.97
C THR A 138 2.87 -58.16 8.25
N PRO A 139 3.23 -59.20 9.03
CA PRO A 139 4.63 -59.50 9.32
C PRO A 139 5.33 -59.98 8.06
N PHE A 140 6.41 -59.29 7.68
CA PHE A 140 7.38 -59.79 6.70
C PHE A 140 8.05 -61.05 7.27
N TYR A 141 7.61 -62.23 6.83
CA TYR A 141 8.37 -63.48 7.02
C TYR A 141 9.58 -63.48 6.07
N GLY A 142 10.73 -63.84 6.63
CA GLY A 142 12.05 -63.51 6.10
C GLY A 142 12.53 -64.31 4.89
N VAL A 143 13.42 -63.68 4.13
CA VAL A 143 14.31 -64.32 3.17
C VAL A 143 15.56 -64.75 3.93
N ARG A 144 15.75 -66.06 4.08
CA ARG A 144 17.00 -66.67 4.56
C ARG A 144 18.14 -66.32 3.60
N GLN A 145 19.26 -65.88 4.14
CA GLN A 145 20.55 -65.98 3.47
C GLN A 145 20.93 -67.46 3.34
N MET A 146 21.33 -67.87 2.15
CA MET A 146 22.18 -69.04 1.93
C MET A 146 23.34 -68.59 1.04
N THR A 147 24.54 -68.67 1.64
CA THR A 147 25.87 -68.90 1.05
C THR A 147 26.14 -68.47 -0.38
#